data_AF-A0A7X1L1J2-F1
#
_entry.id   AF-A0A7X1L1J2-F1
#
_cell.length_a   1.000
_cell.length_b   1.000
_cell.length_c   1.000
_cell.angle_alpha   90.00
_cell.angle_beta   90.00
_cell.angle_gamma   90.00
#
_symmetry.space_group_name_H-M   'P 1'
#
loop_
_entity.id
_entity.type
_entity.pdbx_description
1 polymer ?
#
loop_
_entity_poly.entity_id
_entity_poly.type
_entity_poly.pdbx_seq_one_letter_code
_entity_poly.pdbx_strand_id
1 'polypeptide(L)' 'MLTTNKEVKAKIIDLYDELFFHDGYGEVKVEMRILQRGQKEIIIHCGKQYRFVVDCQNKNRPKDTK' A
#
# COMPACT_ATOMS: atom_id res chain seq x y z
N MET A 1 8.94 -5.72 11.50
CA MET A 1 7.58 -5.67 12.06
C MET A 1 6.59 -5.79 10.91
N LEU A 2 5.49 -6.53 11.06
CA LEU A 2 4.42 -6.57 10.05
C LEU A 2 3.66 -5.24 10.09
N THR A 3 3.41 -4.64 8.93
CA THR A 3 2.65 -3.39 8.82
C THR A 3 1.19 -3.74 8.55
N THR A 4 0.27 -3.07 9.24
CA THR A 4 -1.16 -3.22 9.02
C THR A 4 -1.62 -2.45 7.78
N ASN A 5 -2.71 -2.89 7.15
CA ASN A 5 -3.34 -2.14 6.07
C ASN A 5 -3.77 -0.71 6.51
N LYS A 6 -4.03 -0.50 7.81
CA LYS A 6 -4.35 0.83 8.34
C LYS A 6 -3.16 1.77 8.24
N GLU A 7 -1.97 1.32 8.63
CA GLU A 7 -0.74 2.12 8.57
C GLU A 7 -0.33 2.43 7.14
N VAL A 8 -0.46 1.48 6.20
CA VAL A 8 -0.18 1.74 4.78
C VAL A 8 -1.13 2.80 4.22
N LYS A 9 -2.44 2.70 4.54
CA LYS A 9 -3.41 3.72 4.11
C LYS A 9 -3.10 5.10 4.71
N ALA A 10 -2.73 5.16 5.99
CA ALA A 10 -2.31 6.41 6.62
C ALA A 10 -1.12 7.02 5.85
N LYS A 11 -0.10 6.21 5.53
CA LYS A 11 1.04 6.72 4.77
C LYS A 11 0.69 7.21 3.37
N ILE A 12 -0.27 6.57 2.69
CA ILE A 12 -0.77 7.04 1.39
C ILE A 12 -1.44 8.40 1.53
N ILE A 13 -2.26 8.61 2.57
CA ILE A 13 -2.91 9.89 2.84
C ILE A 13 -1.85 10.96 3.14
N ASP A 14 -0.88 10.66 4.00
CA ASP A 14 0.21 11.61 4.30
C ASP A 14 0.96 12.03 3.04
N LEU A 15 1.32 11.09 2.16
CA LEU A 15 2.02 11.38 0.91
C LEU A 15 1.14 12.16 -0.08
N TYR A 16 -0.17 11.91 -0.08
CA TYR A 16 -1.11 12.70 -0.86
C TYR A 16 -1.15 14.15 -0.38
N ASP A 17 -1.23 14.37 0.93
CA ASP A 17 -1.23 15.72 1.52
C ASP A 17 0.10 16.44 1.22
N GLU A 18 1.24 15.74 1.36
CA GLU A 18 2.56 16.25 0.98
C GLU A 18 2.58 16.72 -0.49
N LEU A 19 2.00 15.95 -1.41
CA LEU A 19 1.88 16.33 -2.83
C LEU A 19 0.92 17.49 -3.05
N PHE A 20 -0.22 17.49 -2.35
CA PHE A 20 -1.25 18.51 -2.50
C PHE A 20 -0.72 19.91 -2.15
N PHE A 21 0.14 20.01 -1.13
CA PHE A 21 0.79 21.26 -0.74
C PHE A 21 2.10 21.55 -1.48
N HIS A 22 2.54 20.66 -2.38
CA HIS A 22 3.76 20.84 -3.15
C HIS A 22 3.51 21.74 -4.37
N ASP A 23 4.29 22.81 -4.51
CA ASP A 23 4.27 23.64 -5.71
C ASP A 23 5.03 22.94 -6.85
N GLY A 24 4.29 22.30 -7.75
CA GLY A 24 4.83 21.67 -8.95
C GLY A 24 4.16 20.35 -9.31
N TYR A 25 4.84 19.55 -10.13
CA TYR A 25 4.39 18.19 -10.46
C TYR A 25 4.86 17.21 -9.39
N GLY A 26 3.93 16.41 -8.87
CA GLY A 26 4.22 15.27 -8.00
C GLY A 26 3.46 14.03 -8.46
N GLU A 27 4.04 12.86 -8.22
CA GLU A 27 3.42 11.57 -8.51
C GLU A 27 3.48 10.68 -7.26
N VAL A 28 2.34 10.06 -6.93
CA VAL A 28 2.26 8.94 -6.00
C VAL A 28 1.84 7.69 -6.77
N LYS A 29 2.69 6.67 -6.79
CA LYS A 29 2.41 5.38 -7.42
C LYS A 29 2.38 4.28 -6.38
N VAL A 30 1.31 3.48 -6.34
CA VAL A 30 1.17 2.33 -5.45
C VAL A 30 1.23 1.04 -6.27
N GLU A 31 2.19 0.16 -5.97
CA GLU A 31 2.28 -1.18 -6.52
C GLU A 31 1.96 -2.21 -5.43
N MET A 32 1.17 -3.23 -5.77
CA MET A 32 0.86 -4.34 -4.87
C MET A 32 1.28 -5.65 -5.51
N ARG A 33 2.14 -6.41 -4.83
CA ARG A 33 2.53 -7.77 -5.23
C ARG A 33 1.92 -8.77 -4.27
N ILE A 34 1.20 -9.75 -4.81
CA ILE A 34 0.65 -10.85 -4.02
C ILE A 34 1.81 -11.77 -3.64
N LEU A 35 2.03 -11.94 -2.34
CA LEU A 35 3.01 -12.88 -1.81
C LEU A 35 2.33 -14.19 -1.42
N GLN A 36 3.15 -15.16 -1.03
CA GLN A 36 2.66 -16.42 -0.47
C GLN A 36 1.98 -16.20 0.89
N ARG A 37 1.21 -17.20 1.35
CA ARG A 37 0.56 -17.22 2.68
C ARG A 37 -0.40 -16.05 2.96
N GLY A 38 -0.98 -15.47 1.92
CA GLY A 38 -1.96 -14.40 2.08
C GLY A 38 -1.34 -13.06 2.47
N GLN A 39 -0.04 -12.87 2.26
CA GLN A 39 0.60 -11.58 2.43
C GLN A 39 0.60 -10.79 1.11
N LYS A 40 0.74 -9.47 1.20
CA LYS A 40 0.99 -8.60 0.07
C LYS A 40 2.20 -7.73 0.36
N GLU A 41 3.06 -7.57 -0.62
CA GLU A 41 4.05 -6.50 -0.63
C GLU A 41 3.42 -5.26 -1.24
N ILE A 42 3.48 -4.12 -0.56
CA ILE A 42 3.00 -2.84 -1.04
C ILE A 42 4.22 -1.92 -1.18
N ILE A 43 4.39 -1.36 -2.38
CA ILE A 43 5.46 -0.42 -2.68
C ILE A 43 4.80 0.91 -3.04
N ILE A 44 5.22 2.00 -2.39
CA ILE A 44 4.75 3.35 -2.70
C ILE A 44 5.94 4.17 -3.20
N HIS A 45 5.79 4.77 -4.38
CA HIS A 45 6.75 5.71 -4.94
C HIS A 45 6.20 7.13 -4.80
N CYS A 46 6.98 8.03 -4.22
CA CYS A 46 6.66 9.45 -4.05
C CYS A 46 7.96 10.24 -3.82
N GLY A 47 8.82 10.33 -4.84
CA GLY A 47 10.21 10.83 -4.74
C GLY A 47 11.17 9.90 -3.97
N LYS A 48 10.66 9.19 -2.96
CA LYS A 48 11.30 8.08 -2.25
C LYS A 48 10.43 6.83 -2.36
N GLN A 49 11.04 5.67 -2.16
CA GLN A 49 10.35 4.38 -2.16
C GLN A 49 10.08 3.90 -0.73
N TYR A 50 8.82 3.58 -0.44
CA TYR A 50 8.38 2.94 0.81
C TYR A 50 7.93 1.52 0.50
N ARG A 51 8.32 0.55 1.31
CA ARG A 51 7.99 -0.87 1.10
C ARG A 51 7.45 -1.49 2.37
N PHE A 52 6.30 -2.14 2.25
CA PHE A 52 5.57 -2.75 3.35
C PHE A 52 5.23 -4.20 3.01
N VAL A 53 5.26 -5.07 4.02
CA VAL A 53 4.66 -6.41 3.92
C VAL A 53 3.44 -6.43 4.84
N VAL A 54 2.27 -6.62 4.24
CA VAL A 54 0.97 -6.58 4.92
C VAL A 54 0.35 -7.95 4.89
N ASP A 55 0.00 -8.46 6.07
CA ASP A 55 -0.78 -9.68 6.19
C ASP A 55 -2.25 -9.41 5.82
N CYS A 56 -2.77 -10.16 4.84
CA CYS A 56 -4.12 -10.05 4.33
C CYS A 56 -4.96 -11.30 4.68
N GLN A 57 -4.61 -12.05 5.74
CA GLN A 57 -5.36 -13.19 6.27
C GLN A 57 -6.88 -12.97 6.12
N ASN A 58 -7.45 -13.70 5.14
CA ASN A 58 -8.78 -13.51 4.59
C ASN A 58 -9.84 -13.48 5.69
N LYS A 59 -10.52 -12.35 5.88
CA LYS A 59 -11.87 -12.34 6.48
C LYS A 59 -13.00 -12.30 5.46
N ASN A 60 -12.72 -12.09 4.16
CA ASN A 60 -13.76 -12.06 3.12
C ASN A 60 -13.18 -12.22 1.70
N ARG A 61 -12.80 -13.43 1.30
CA ARG A 61 -12.78 -13.75 -0.14
C ARG A 61 -14.03 -14.57 -0.44
N PRO A 62 -14.89 -14.16 -1.39
CA PRO A 62 -15.75 -15.12 -2.07
C PRO A 62 -14.84 -16.24 -2.57
N LYS A 63 -15.13 -17.48 -2.19
CA LYS A 63 -14.45 -18.61 -2.81
C LYS A 63 -14.94 -18.61 -4.25
N ASP A 64 -14.06 -18.34 -5.20
CA ASP A 64 -14.33 -18.62 -6.60
C ASP A 64 -14.59 -20.12 -6.72
N THR A 65 -15.86 -20.51 -6.67
CA THR A 65 -16.31 -21.85 -6.97
C THR A 65 -16.15 -22.04 -8.47
N LYS A 66 -15.19 -22.86 -8.85
CA LYS A 66 -15.10 -23.43 -10.19
C LYS A 66 -15.51 -24.89 -10.14
#